data_AF-A0A348XJM1-F1
#
_entry.id   AF-A0A348XJM1-F1
#
_cell.length_a   1.000
_cell.length_b   1.000
_cell.length_c   1.000
_cell.angle_alpha   90.00
_cell.angle_beta   90.00
_cell.angle_gamma   90.00
#
_symmetry.space_group_name_H-M   'P 1'
#
loop_
_entity.id
_entity.type
_entity.pdbx_description
1 polymer ?
#
loop_
_entity_poly.entity_id
_entity_poly.type
_entity_poly.pdbx_seq_one_letter_code
_entity_poly.pdbx_strand_id
1 'polypeptide(L)'
;QWAKANETYTKVKDQFAEHGYANLYFISRQPMQPAGEEKQIGLDPLIAIAANEALLAIAKDKKHEDNADAVKRRELVSLRVTDGYVAMKRFEDALSTYDRMIREEEQKKRASGKYSSFYFKVMMGQAQAFRVQGETQQAVDALNTVLSMINATSFPTVYFKAVCDLGDAMADSKDIKFVKKAAYMYQQTVEFAPRDNEEILPYIERGYFGAAWNLSRLNMTDQANEMRKAYLSEFGDGKFRKEIYSLPSPEFFDEK
;
A
#
# COMPACT_ATOMS: atom_id res chain seq x y z
N GLN A 1 -9.65 -0.50 -19.33
CA GLN A 1 -10.79 -0.56 -18.37
C GLN A 1 -10.87 0.73 -17.55
N TRP A 2 -9.81 1.13 -16.85
CA TRP A 2 -9.80 2.33 -16.00
C TRP A 2 -10.10 3.65 -16.72
N ALA A 3 -9.63 3.84 -17.95
CA ALA A 3 -9.94 5.05 -18.74
C ALA A 3 -11.45 5.31 -18.87
N LYS A 4 -12.23 4.29 -19.23
CA LYS A 4 -13.69 4.39 -19.36
C LYS A 4 -14.38 4.59 -18.01
N ALA A 5 -13.90 3.90 -16.96
CA ALA A 5 -14.41 4.08 -15.61
C ALA A 5 -14.19 5.53 -15.11
N ASN A 6 -12.98 6.06 -15.29
CA ASN A 6 -12.63 7.43 -14.94
C ASN A 6 -13.45 8.45 -15.73
N GLU A 7 -13.62 8.27 -17.03
CA GLU A 7 -14.49 9.14 -17.83
C GLU A 7 -15.94 9.14 -17.31
N THR A 8 -16.46 7.96 -16.95
CA THR A 8 -17.83 7.79 -16.48
C THR A 8 -18.02 8.46 -15.12
N TYR A 9 -17.16 8.13 -14.15
CA TYR A 9 -17.29 8.66 -12.79
C TYR A 9 -16.92 10.14 -12.68
N THR A 10 -16.05 10.66 -13.55
CA THR A 10 -15.75 12.11 -13.61
C THR A 10 -17.01 12.93 -13.89
N LYS A 11 -17.93 12.43 -14.72
CA LYS A 11 -19.17 13.15 -15.08
C LYS A 11 -20.19 13.22 -13.93
N VAL A 12 -20.08 12.33 -12.94
CA VAL A 12 -21.08 12.17 -11.86
C VAL A 12 -20.51 12.35 -10.46
N LYS A 13 -19.19 12.56 -10.30
CA LYS A 13 -18.54 12.64 -8.98
C LYS A 13 -19.12 13.75 -8.09
N ASP A 14 -19.55 14.86 -8.69
CA ASP A 14 -20.12 16.01 -7.95
C ASP A 14 -21.54 15.71 -7.43
N GLN A 15 -22.16 14.62 -7.91
CA GLN A 15 -23.49 14.13 -7.50
C GLN A 15 -23.38 12.89 -6.59
N PHE A 16 -22.18 12.48 -6.17
CA PHE A 16 -22.00 11.30 -5.31
C PHE A 16 -22.77 11.34 -3.99
N ALA A 17 -23.03 12.52 -3.43
CA ALA A 17 -23.87 12.65 -2.25
C ALA A 17 -25.33 12.19 -2.46
N GLU A 18 -25.80 12.13 -3.71
CA GLU A 18 -27.16 11.72 -4.10
C GLU A 18 -27.24 10.25 -4.52
N HIS A 19 -26.09 9.57 -4.62
CA HIS A 19 -26.03 8.17 -5.03
C HIS A 19 -26.15 7.21 -3.84
N GLY A 20 -26.81 6.07 -4.07
CA GLY A 20 -26.98 5.03 -3.04
C GLY A 20 -25.65 4.48 -2.50
N TYR A 21 -25.65 4.15 -1.20
CA TYR A 21 -24.47 3.70 -0.45
C TYR A 21 -23.70 2.56 -1.13
N ALA A 22 -24.40 1.59 -1.73
CA ALA A 22 -23.76 0.45 -2.40
C ALA A 22 -22.83 0.88 -3.55
N ASN A 23 -23.25 1.86 -4.34
CA ASN A 23 -22.45 2.38 -5.46
C ASN A 23 -21.23 3.16 -4.95
N LEU A 24 -21.44 4.01 -3.93
CA LEU A 24 -20.35 4.75 -3.30
C LEU A 24 -19.32 3.80 -2.68
N TYR A 25 -19.78 2.75 -2.01
CA TYR A 25 -18.91 1.75 -1.41
C TYR A 25 -18.15 0.92 -2.46
N PHE A 26 -18.78 0.65 -3.61
CA PHE A 26 -18.09 0.00 -4.72
C PHE A 26 -16.98 0.88 -5.30
N ILE A 27 -17.28 2.16 -5.59
CA ILE A 27 -16.32 3.12 -6.15
C ILE A 27 -15.19 3.38 -5.16
N SER A 28 -15.53 3.60 -3.89
CA SER A 28 -14.57 3.90 -2.83
C SER A 28 -13.54 2.79 -2.63
N ARG A 29 -13.86 1.56 -3.05
CA ARG A 29 -12.99 0.39 -2.91
C ARG A 29 -12.01 0.16 -4.06
N GLN A 30 -12.24 0.76 -5.23
CA GLN A 30 -11.43 0.51 -6.41
C GLN A 30 -9.99 0.98 -6.23
N PRO A 31 -8.97 0.29 -6.79
CA PRO A 31 -7.59 0.77 -6.77
C PRO A 31 -7.50 2.22 -7.25
N MET A 32 -6.75 3.05 -6.53
CA MET A 32 -6.47 4.42 -6.94
C MET A 32 -5.20 4.44 -7.80
N GLN A 33 -5.14 5.36 -8.75
CA GLN A 33 -3.91 5.61 -9.51
C GLN A 33 -2.83 6.14 -8.55
N PRO A 34 -1.66 5.49 -8.47
CA PRO A 34 -0.56 5.98 -7.62
C PRO A 34 0.00 7.31 -8.12
N ALA A 35 0.58 8.09 -7.20
CA ALA A 35 1.23 9.35 -7.53
C ALA A 35 2.36 9.14 -8.56
N GLY A 36 2.34 9.92 -9.65
CA GLY A 36 3.45 9.96 -10.61
C GLY A 36 3.53 8.79 -11.59
N GLU A 37 2.54 7.90 -11.62
CA GLU A 37 2.48 6.85 -12.65
C GLU A 37 1.80 7.34 -13.94
N GLU A 38 2.50 7.20 -15.07
CA GLU A 38 1.97 7.51 -16.40
C GLU A 38 0.92 6.49 -16.87
N LYS A 39 1.00 5.25 -16.39
CA LYS A 39 0.01 4.21 -16.72
C LYS A 39 -1.20 4.33 -15.80
N GLN A 40 -2.38 4.45 -16.39
CA GLN A 40 -3.63 4.52 -15.65
C GLN A 40 -4.04 3.12 -15.12
N ILE A 41 -3.50 2.76 -13.95
CA ILE A 41 -3.74 1.46 -13.30
C ILE A 41 -4.81 1.49 -12.19
N GLY A 42 -5.55 2.60 -12.06
CA GLY A 42 -6.63 2.76 -11.09
C GLY A 42 -7.55 3.95 -11.39
N LEU A 43 -8.46 4.24 -10.46
CA LEU A 43 -9.30 5.42 -10.49
C LEU A 43 -8.49 6.70 -10.25
N ASP A 44 -8.92 7.79 -10.87
CA ASP A 44 -8.44 9.13 -10.54
C ASP A 44 -8.62 9.38 -9.03
N PRO A 45 -7.58 9.84 -8.31
CA PRO A 45 -7.65 10.12 -6.88
C PRO A 45 -8.83 11.03 -6.49
N LEU A 46 -9.19 12.01 -7.32
CA LEU A 46 -10.32 12.91 -7.04
C LEU A 46 -11.66 12.17 -7.01
N ILE A 47 -11.84 11.17 -7.86
CA ILE A 47 -13.06 10.36 -7.90
C ILE A 47 -13.14 9.51 -6.63
N ALA A 48 -12.02 8.88 -6.27
CA ALA A 48 -11.95 8.05 -5.08
C ALA A 48 -12.17 8.89 -3.80
N ILE A 49 -11.55 10.08 -3.70
CA ILE A 49 -11.76 11.01 -2.58
C ILE A 49 -13.23 11.40 -2.50
N ALA A 50 -13.85 11.86 -3.58
CA ALA A 50 -15.25 12.28 -3.59
C ALA A 50 -16.19 11.16 -3.11
N ALA A 51 -15.99 9.92 -3.59
CA ALA A 51 -16.81 8.79 -3.16
C ALA A 51 -16.62 8.45 -1.68
N ASN A 52 -15.38 8.53 -1.17
CA ASN A 52 -15.10 8.30 0.24
C ASN A 52 -15.64 9.43 1.12
N GLU A 53 -15.54 10.69 0.71
CA GLU A 53 -16.12 11.83 1.44
C GLU A 53 -17.65 11.75 1.53
N ALA A 54 -18.33 11.31 0.47
CA ALA A 54 -19.76 11.04 0.51
C ALA A 54 -20.12 9.96 1.53
N LEU A 55 -19.34 8.87 1.62
CA LEU A 55 -19.52 7.85 2.66
C LEU A 55 -19.28 8.39 4.08
N LEU A 56 -18.30 9.30 4.25
CA LEU A 56 -18.07 9.96 5.53
C LEU A 56 -19.22 10.91 5.91
N ALA A 57 -19.87 11.54 4.93
CA ALA A 57 -21.06 12.35 5.16
C ALA A 57 -22.23 11.48 5.65
N ILE A 58 -22.48 10.33 5.01
CA ILE A 58 -23.47 9.35 5.47
C ILE A 58 -23.16 8.87 6.89
N ALA A 59 -21.90 8.59 7.22
CA ALA A 59 -21.50 8.18 8.56
C ALA A 59 -21.72 9.27 9.64
N LYS A 60 -21.75 10.55 9.24
CA LYS A 60 -22.03 11.68 10.14
C LYS A 60 -23.54 11.92 10.32
N ASP A 61 -24.35 11.66 9.30
CA ASP A 61 -25.79 11.82 9.37
C ASP A 61 -26.47 10.63 10.05
N LYS A 62 -26.80 10.79 11.33
CA LYS A 62 -27.48 9.77 12.16
C LYS A 62 -28.87 9.39 11.65
N LYS A 63 -29.48 10.19 10.77
CA LYS A 63 -30.82 9.92 10.22
C LYS A 63 -30.78 9.21 8.87
N HIS A 64 -29.61 9.12 8.24
CA HIS A 64 -29.46 8.42 6.98
C HIS A 64 -29.69 6.91 7.17
N GLU A 65 -30.42 6.28 6.24
CA GLU A 65 -30.77 4.85 6.33
C GLU A 65 -29.52 3.95 6.44
N ASP A 66 -28.48 4.26 5.66
CA ASP A 66 -27.20 3.55 5.67
C ASP A 66 -26.18 4.00 6.75
N ASN A 67 -26.57 4.85 7.72
CA ASN A 67 -25.63 5.41 8.70
C ASN A 67 -24.84 4.32 9.45
N ALA A 68 -25.53 3.28 9.92
CA ALA A 68 -24.92 2.22 10.72
C ALA A 68 -23.78 1.50 9.97
N ASP A 69 -23.97 1.25 8.67
CA ASP A 69 -22.96 0.59 7.85
C ASP A 69 -21.85 1.54 7.41
N ALA A 70 -22.15 2.82 7.19
CA ALA A 70 -21.12 3.84 6.95
C ALA A 70 -20.21 4.03 8.18
N VAL A 71 -20.78 4.05 9.39
CA VAL A 71 -20.02 4.16 10.65
C VAL A 71 -19.03 3.01 10.82
N LYS A 72 -19.43 1.75 10.53
CA LYS A 72 -18.54 0.58 10.60
C LYS A 72 -17.32 0.68 9.69
N ARG A 73 -17.40 1.48 8.62
CA ARG A 73 -16.35 1.61 7.59
C ARG A 73 -15.59 2.92 7.67
N ARG A 74 -16.00 3.84 8.55
CA ARG A 74 -15.50 5.22 8.62
C ARG A 74 -13.98 5.29 8.67
N GLU A 75 -13.35 4.43 9.45
CA GLU A 75 -11.88 4.37 9.61
C GLU A 75 -11.18 4.06 8.28
N LEU A 76 -11.61 2.98 7.62
CA LEU A 76 -11.05 2.59 6.33
C LEU A 76 -11.30 3.65 5.26
N VAL A 77 -12.51 4.21 5.20
CA VAL A 77 -12.86 5.27 4.25
C VAL A 77 -12.01 6.53 4.49
N SER A 78 -11.80 6.89 5.76
CA SER A 78 -10.94 8.04 6.11
C SER A 78 -9.50 7.80 5.68
N LEU A 79 -8.95 6.60 5.93
CA LEU A 79 -7.61 6.22 5.48
C LEU A 79 -7.49 6.34 3.96
N ARG A 80 -8.52 5.94 3.21
CA ARG A 80 -8.51 6.04 1.74
C ARG A 80 -8.57 7.48 1.22
N VAL A 81 -9.26 8.39 1.91
CA VAL A 81 -9.18 9.83 1.60
C VAL A 81 -7.74 10.31 1.80
N THR A 82 -7.10 9.93 2.90
CA THR A 82 -5.70 10.28 3.19
C THR A 82 -4.74 9.74 2.13
N ASP A 83 -4.88 8.46 1.74
CA ASP A 83 -4.09 7.85 0.67
C ASP A 83 -4.33 8.59 -0.67
N GLY A 84 -5.53 9.10 -0.90
CA GLY A 84 -5.86 9.96 -2.03
C GLY A 84 -5.08 11.28 -2.01
N TYR A 85 -4.92 11.91 -0.85
CA TYR A 85 -4.05 13.10 -0.70
C TYR A 85 -2.59 12.79 -1.04
N VAL A 86 -2.08 11.63 -0.62
CA VAL A 86 -0.74 11.17 -1.04
C VAL A 86 -0.65 11.02 -2.55
N ALA A 87 -1.64 10.38 -3.19
CA ALA A 87 -1.70 10.21 -4.64
C ALA A 87 -1.70 11.55 -5.40
N MET A 88 -2.35 12.57 -4.82
CA MET A 88 -2.38 13.94 -5.33
C MET A 88 -1.15 14.78 -4.92
N LYS A 89 -0.18 14.20 -4.21
CA LYS A 89 1.00 14.90 -3.65
C LYS A 89 0.65 16.06 -2.70
N ARG A 90 -0.53 15.99 -2.06
CA ARG A 90 -0.95 16.89 -0.97
C ARG A 90 -0.41 16.37 0.36
N PHE A 91 0.91 16.34 0.50
CA PHE A 91 1.57 15.65 1.61
C PHE A 91 1.28 16.29 2.97
N GLU A 92 1.18 17.61 3.06
CA GLU A 92 0.83 18.29 4.33
C GLU A 92 -0.54 17.85 4.85
N ASP A 93 -1.56 17.84 3.97
CA ASP A 93 -2.91 17.37 4.29
C ASP A 93 -2.91 15.88 4.69
N ALA A 94 -2.15 15.06 3.96
CA ALA A 94 -2.04 13.64 4.20
C ALA A 94 -1.40 13.36 5.58
N LEU A 95 -0.22 13.93 5.83
CA LEU A 95 0.55 13.73 7.06
C LEU A 95 -0.20 14.24 8.29
N SER A 96 -0.80 15.43 8.21
CA SER A 96 -1.66 15.97 9.28
C SER A 96 -2.83 15.03 9.61
N THR A 97 -3.43 14.43 8.57
CA THR A 97 -4.53 13.48 8.74
C THR A 97 -4.05 12.15 9.34
N TYR A 98 -2.91 11.60 8.89
CA TYR A 98 -2.31 10.42 9.50
C TYR A 98 -1.98 10.65 10.98
N ASP A 99 -1.34 11.78 11.33
CA ASP A 99 -0.99 12.11 12.71
C ASP A 99 -2.22 12.21 13.63
N ARG A 100 -3.33 12.72 13.11
CA ARG A 100 -4.60 12.72 13.84
C ARG A 100 -5.11 11.30 14.07
N MET A 101 -5.13 10.45 13.03
CA MET A 101 -5.57 9.05 13.14
C MET A 101 -4.69 8.24 14.09
N ILE A 102 -3.37 8.42 14.05
CA ILE A 102 -2.42 7.79 14.97
C ILE A 102 -2.75 8.16 16.42
N ARG A 103 -2.94 9.46 16.70
CA ARG A 103 -3.32 9.93 18.05
C ARG A 103 -4.65 9.36 18.54
N GLU A 104 -5.65 9.27 17.67
CA GLU A 104 -6.95 8.65 17.98
C GLU A 104 -6.80 7.16 18.32
N GLU A 105 -6.03 6.42 17.54
CA GLU A 105 -5.75 5.00 17.78
C GLU A 105 -4.91 4.76 19.04
N GLU A 106 -3.94 5.63 19.34
CA GLU A 106 -3.18 5.57 20.59
C GLU A 106 -4.06 5.76 21.81
N GLN A 107 -5.05 6.66 21.75
CA GLN A 107 -6.04 6.82 22.81
C GLN A 107 -6.89 5.55 22.97
N LYS A 108 -7.33 4.92 21.87
CA LYS A 108 -8.03 3.62 21.92
C LYS A 108 -7.15 2.51 22.49
N LYS A 109 -5.86 2.49 22.17
CA LYS A 109 -4.89 1.56 22.73
C LYS A 109 -4.70 1.77 24.23
N ARG A 110 -4.67 3.01 24.73
CA ARG A 110 -4.63 3.29 26.18
C ARG A 110 -5.86 2.75 26.90
N ALA A 111 -7.04 2.83 26.28
CA ALA A 111 -8.28 2.32 26.86
C ALA A 111 -8.40 0.78 26.79
N SER A 112 -7.98 0.17 25.68
CA SER A 112 -8.15 -1.27 25.42
C SER A 112 -6.93 -2.13 25.78
N GLY A 113 -5.76 -1.52 25.98
CA GLY A 113 -4.49 -2.18 26.22
C GLY A 113 -3.83 -2.79 24.98
N LYS A 114 -4.42 -2.67 23.78
CA LYS A 114 -3.94 -3.33 22.56
C LYS A 114 -3.96 -2.40 21.35
N TYR A 115 -3.00 -2.58 20.44
CA TYR A 115 -3.03 -1.94 19.13
C TYR A 115 -3.99 -2.68 18.19
N SER A 116 -4.71 -1.92 17.36
CA SER A 116 -5.56 -2.45 16.30
C SER A 116 -4.74 -2.71 15.03
N SER A 117 -5.26 -3.54 14.12
CA SER A 117 -4.68 -3.65 12.78
C SER A 117 -4.78 -2.35 11.99
N PHE A 118 -5.77 -1.49 12.30
CA PHE A 118 -5.94 -0.20 11.66
C PHE A 118 -4.81 0.77 12.03
N TYR A 119 -4.37 0.80 13.29
CA TYR A 119 -3.22 1.60 13.73
C TYR A 119 -1.98 1.37 12.85
N PHE A 120 -1.61 0.10 12.65
CA PHE A 120 -0.46 -0.25 11.82
C PHE A 120 -0.66 0.15 10.35
N LYS A 121 -1.88 -0.01 9.81
CA LYS A 121 -2.19 0.45 8.44
C LYS A 121 -2.03 1.97 8.28
N VAL A 122 -2.42 2.75 9.28
CA VAL A 122 -2.27 4.22 9.29
C VAL A 122 -0.79 4.60 9.31
N MET A 123 0.02 3.98 10.18
CA MET A 123 1.46 4.22 10.22
C MET A 123 2.16 3.84 8.91
N MET A 124 1.77 2.72 8.29
CA MET A 124 2.30 2.33 6.99
C MET A 124 1.90 3.32 5.88
N GLY A 125 0.68 3.87 5.93
CA GLY A 125 0.25 4.94 5.03
C GLY A 125 1.11 6.20 5.19
N GLN A 126 1.42 6.60 6.43
CA GLN A 126 2.33 7.70 6.71
C GLN A 126 3.74 7.44 6.14
N ALA A 127 4.28 6.24 6.32
CA ALA A 127 5.57 5.86 5.74
C ALA A 127 5.56 5.92 4.21
N GLN A 128 4.46 5.49 3.59
CA GLN A 128 4.28 5.62 2.14
C GLN A 128 4.23 7.09 1.70
N ALA A 129 3.62 7.98 2.48
CA ALA A 129 3.65 9.41 2.19
C ALA A 129 5.09 9.96 2.19
N PHE A 130 5.89 9.64 3.20
CA PHE A 130 7.31 10.00 3.24
C PHE A 130 8.06 9.45 2.02
N ARG A 131 7.84 8.19 1.65
CA ARG A 131 8.48 7.58 0.48
C ARG A 131 8.15 8.35 -0.81
N VAL A 132 6.87 8.64 -1.05
CA VAL A 132 6.42 9.35 -2.26
C VAL A 132 6.93 10.79 -2.30
N GLN A 133 7.13 11.41 -1.14
CA GLN A 133 7.75 12.74 -1.00
C GLN A 133 9.28 12.71 -1.25
N GLY A 134 9.90 11.54 -1.32
CA GLY A 134 11.36 11.36 -1.47
C GLY A 134 12.12 11.27 -0.15
N GLU A 135 11.40 11.26 0.98
CA GLU A 135 11.94 11.19 2.34
C GLU A 135 12.23 9.74 2.74
N THR A 136 13.19 9.13 2.03
CA THR A 136 13.53 7.69 2.14
C THR A 136 13.82 7.27 3.58
N GLN A 137 14.64 8.05 4.32
CA GLN A 137 15.01 7.70 5.68
C GLN A 137 13.81 7.72 6.64
N GLN A 138 12.94 8.74 6.53
CA GLN A 138 11.74 8.83 7.37
C GLN A 138 10.75 7.71 7.07
N ALA A 139 10.61 7.31 5.80
CA ALA A 139 9.82 6.14 5.42
C ALA A 139 10.35 4.85 6.05
N VAL A 140 11.67 4.63 5.96
CA VAL A 140 12.36 3.47 6.56
C VAL A 140 12.20 3.45 8.08
N ASP A 141 12.42 4.57 8.76
CA ASP A 141 12.31 4.68 10.21
C ASP A 141 10.87 4.44 10.70
N ALA A 142 9.88 4.97 9.99
CA ALA A 142 8.47 4.72 10.28
C ALA A 142 8.12 3.24 10.13
N LEU A 143 8.58 2.57 9.06
CA LEU A 143 8.32 1.14 8.84
C LEU A 143 9.07 0.23 9.82
N ASN A 144 10.29 0.59 10.21
CA ASN A 144 11.02 -0.12 11.27
C ASN A 144 10.25 -0.01 12.61
N THR A 145 9.69 1.16 12.92
CA THR A 145 8.84 1.33 14.09
C THR A 145 7.63 0.38 14.02
N VAL A 146 6.92 0.33 12.87
CA VAL A 146 5.82 -0.63 12.67
C VAL A 146 6.27 -2.06 12.95
N LEU A 147 7.35 -2.51 12.31
CA LEU A 147 7.85 -3.89 12.42
C LEU A 147 8.32 -4.26 13.83
N SER A 148 8.82 -3.28 14.61
CA SER A 148 9.19 -3.50 16.01
C SER A 148 7.98 -3.72 16.94
N MET A 149 6.81 -3.20 16.55
CA MET A 149 5.60 -3.19 17.36
C MET A 149 4.59 -4.26 16.95
N ILE A 150 4.54 -4.60 15.65
CA ILE A 150 3.55 -5.51 15.10
C ILE A 150 3.94 -6.97 15.36
N ASN A 151 2.98 -7.77 15.82
CA ASN A 151 3.17 -9.19 16.01
C ASN A 151 2.74 -9.96 14.74
N ALA A 152 3.67 -10.70 14.14
CA ALA A 152 3.44 -11.47 12.91
C ALA A 152 2.36 -12.55 13.07
N THR A 153 2.23 -13.17 14.25
CA THR A 153 1.18 -14.17 14.52
C THR A 153 -0.21 -13.54 14.60
N SER A 154 -0.32 -12.36 15.23
CA SER A 154 -1.61 -11.68 15.41
C SER A 154 -2.08 -10.94 14.16
N PHE A 155 -1.15 -10.43 13.35
CA PHE A 155 -1.47 -9.60 12.17
C PHE A 155 -0.61 -9.97 10.96
N PRO A 156 -0.62 -11.24 10.51
CA PRO A 156 0.32 -11.73 9.50
C PRO A 156 0.20 -10.96 8.18
N THR A 157 -1.03 -10.65 7.73
CA THR A 157 -1.27 -9.86 6.51
C THR A 157 -0.64 -8.47 6.57
N VAL A 158 -0.75 -7.78 7.69
CA VAL A 158 -0.20 -6.42 7.85
C VAL A 158 1.31 -6.47 8.06
N TYR A 159 1.82 -7.48 8.77
CA TYR A 159 3.24 -7.71 8.99
C TYR A 159 3.98 -7.89 7.66
N PHE A 160 3.56 -8.85 6.83
CA PHE A 160 4.24 -9.11 5.54
C PHE A 160 4.06 -7.97 4.53
N LYS A 161 2.93 -7.27 4.59
CA LYS A 161 2.80 -6.00 3.86
C LYS A 161 3.85 -4.99 4.30
N ALA A 162 4.09 -4.83 5.61
CA ALA A 162 5.07 -3.88 6.14
C ALA A 162 6.51 -4.27 5.77
N VAL A 163 6.84 -5.55 5.73
CA VAL A 163 8.14 -6.03 5.24
C VAL A 163 8.33 -5.65 3.77
N CYS A 164 7.32 -5.88 2.93
CA CYS A 164 7.38 -5.47 1.53
C CYS A 164 7.47 -3.95 1.36
N ASP A 165 6.68 -3.18 2.11
CA ASP A 165 6.71 -1.71 2.04
C ASP A 165 8.06 -1.14 2.51
N LEU A 166 8.72 -1.79 3.46
CA LEU A 166 10.10 -1.47 3.85
C LEU A 166 11.09 -1.78 2.72
N GLY A 167 10.91 -2.92 2.06
CA GLY A 167 11.64 -3.26 0.84
C GLY A 167 11.49 -2.19 -0.25
N ASP A 168 10.27 -1.73 -0.51
CA ASP A 168 9.97 -0.64 -1.46
C ASP A 168 10.68 0.65 -1.08
N ALA A 169 10.57 1.08 0.18
CA ALA A 169 11.18 2.32 0.67
C ALA A 169 12.71 2.31 0.48
N MET A 170 13.35 1.16 0.66
CA MET A 170 14.80 1.03 0.46
C MET A 170 15.19 0.84 -1.01
N ALA A 171 14.34 0.19 -1.83
CA ALA A 171 14.62 -0.11 -3.23
C ALA A 171 14.77 1.15 -4.09
N ASP A 172 14.03 2.22 -3.76
CA ASP A 172 14.08 3.49 -4.50
C ASP A 172 15.40 4.27 -4.29
N SER A 173 16.26 3.80 -3.37
CA SER A 173 17.54 4.45 -3.05
C SER A 173 18.63 4.21 -4.10
N LYS A 174 19.58 5.15 -4.19
CA LYS A 174 20.84 5.00 -4.92
C LYS A 174 21.99 4.45 -4.05
N ASP A 175 21.73 4.16 -2.77
CA ASP A 175 22.69 3.51 -1.89
C ASP A 175 22.58 1.99 -2.05
N ILE A 176 23.67 1.36 -2.51
CA ILE A 176 23.78 -0.09 -2.66
C ILE A 176 23.42 -0.85 -1.37
N LYS A 177 23.70 -0.28 -0.18
CA LYS A 177 23.35 -0.91 1.10
C LYS A 177 21.86 -0.98 1.30
N PHE A 178 21.11 0.04 0.89
CA PHE A 178 19.65 0.02 0.93
C PHE A 178 19.09 -0.98 -0.07
N VAL A 179 19.62 -1.03 -1.30
CA VAL A 179 19.17 -1.99 -2.31
C VAL A 179 19.44 -3.45 -1.89
N LYS A 180 20.59 -3.73 -1.26
CA LYS A 180 20.89 -5.04 -0.66
C LYS A 180 19.89 -5.41 0.44
N LYS A 181 19.58 -4.46 1.34
CA LYS A 181 18.55 -4.67 2.37
C LYS A 181 17.16 -4.87 1.78
N ALA A 182 16.81 -4.14 0.72
CA ALA A 182 15.54 -4.28 0.03
C ALA A 182 15.35 -5.70 -0.51
N ALA A 183 16.34 -6.20 -1.26
CA ALA A 183 16.34 -7.57 -1.77
C ALA A 183 16.15 -8.60 -0.63
N TYR A 184 16.84 -8.41 0.49
CA TYR A 184 16.69 -9.26 1.66
C TYR A 184 15.28 -9.21 2.27
N MET A 185 14.66 -8.03 2.44
CA MET A 185 13.27 -7.93 2.93
C MET A 185 12.28 -8.69 2.06
N TYR A 186 12.44 -8.61 0.74
CA TYR A 186 11.59 -9.37 -0.19
C TYR A 186 11.81 -10.88 -0.07
N GLN A 187 13.06 -11.33 0.04
CA GLN A 187 13.38 -12.74 0.28
C GLN A 187 12.78 -13.25 1.61
N GLN A 188 12.84 -12.46 2.68
CA GLN A 188 12.20 -12.80 3.96
C GLN A 188 10.69 -13.00 3.82
N THR A 189 10.03 -12.17 2.99
CA THR A 189 8.60 -12.36 2.70
C THR A 189 8.35 -13.69 2.00
N VAL A 190 9.15 -14.04 1.00
CA VAL A 190 9.02 -15.32 0.27
C VAL A 190 9.28 -16.53 1.17
N GLU A 191 10.28 -16.44 2.04
CA GLU A 191 10.71 -17.54 2.89
C GLU A 191 9.71 -17.82 4.03
N PHE A 192 9.23 -16.76 4.71
CA PHE A 192 8.52 -16.92 5.98
C PHE A 192 7.01 -16.66 5.92
N ALA A 193 6.48 -16.11 4.82
CA ALA A 193 5.05 -15.86 4.72
C ALA A 193 4.24 -17.17 4.60
N PRO A 194 3.11 -17.28 5.33
CA PRO A 194 2.25 -18.46 5.29
C PRO A 194 1.52 -18.53 3.95
N ARG A 195 1.82 -19.57 3.16
CA ARG A 195 1.29 -19.78 1.80
C ARG A 195 -0.17 -20.23 1.76
N ASP A 196 -0.69 -20.74 2.87
CA ASP A 196 -2.08 -21.14 3.03
C ASP A 196 -3.02 -19.95 3.29
N ASN A 197 -2.47 -18.75 3.51
CA ASN A 197 -3.24 -17.52 3.69
C ASN A 197 -3.36 -16.73 2.38
N GLU A 198 -4.54 -16.79 1.76
CA GLU A 198 -4.85 -16.10 0.50
C GLU A 198 -4.66 -14.58 0.57
N GLU A 199 -4.86 -13.94 1.73
CA GLU A 199 -4.64 -12.50 1.89
C GLU A 199 -3.15 -12.11 1.80
N ILE A 200 -2.25 -13.08 1.97
CA ILE A 200 -0.79 -12.88 2.00
C ILE A 200 -0.14 -13.22 0.67
N LEU A 201 -0.77 -14.06 -0.15
CA LEU A 201 -0.28 -14.42 -1.49
C LEU A 201 0.16 -13.21 -2.33
N PRO A 202 -0.55 -12.06 -2.36
CA PRO A 202 -0.09 -10.88 -3.10
C PRO A 202 1.27 -10.33 -2.63
N TYR A 203 1.60 -10.49 -1.35
CA TYR A 203 2.87 -10.04 -0.78
C TYR A 203 3.99 -11.06 -1.02
N ILE A 204 3.68 -12.36 -1.04
CA ILE A 204 4.63 -13.40 -1.48
C ILE A 204 4.99 -13.15 -2.95
N GLU A 205 3.99 -12.92 -3.80
CA GLU A 205 4.18 -12.60 -5.20
C GLU A 205 5.07 -11.35 -5.38
N ARG A 206 4.76 -10.26 -4.66
CA ARG A 206 5.57 -9.04 -4.63
C ARG A 206 6.98 -9.31 -4.12
N GLY A 207 7.16 -10.18 -3.14
CA GLY A 207 8.46 -10.62 -2.63
C GLY A 207 9.31 -11.28 -3.71
N TYR A 208 8.73 -12.22 -4.47
CA TYR A 208 9.45 -12.84 -5.59
C TYR A 208 9.92 -11.82 -6.63
N PHE A 209 8.99 -10.96 -7.08
CA PHE A 209 9.29 -9.93 -8.07
C PHE A 209 10.32 -8.92 -7.54
N GLY A 210 10.10 -8.37 -6.34
CA GLY A 210 10.97 -7.37 -5.72
C GLY A 210 12.38 -7.89 -5.44
N ALA A 211 12.52 -9.14 -5.01
CA ALA A 211 13.82 -9.79 -4.85
C ALA A 211 14.53 -9.94 -6.21
N ALA A 212 13.87 -10.53 -7.21
CA ALA A 212 14.46 -10.70 -8.54
C ALA A 212 14.91 -9.36 -9.16
N TRP A 213 14.07 -8.33 -9.04
CA TRP A 213 14.37 -6.98 -9.54
C TRP A 213 15.62 -6.39 -8.90
N ASN A 214 15.69 -6.37 -7.57
CA ASN A 214 16.81 -5.75 -6.86
C ASN A 214 18.09 -6.59 -6.93
N LEU A 215 18.01 -7.92 -6.94
CA LEU A 215 19.17 -8.78 -7.19
C LEU A 215 19.78 -8.54 -8.58
N SER A 216 18.94 -8.32 -9.60
CA SER A 216 19.42 -7.98 -10.95
C SER A 216 20.18 -6.65 -10.95
N ARG A 217 19.64 -5.63 -10.27
CA ARG A 217 20.32 -4.33 -10.10
C ARG A 217 21.67 -4.45 -9.37
N LEU A 218 21.79 -5.40 -8.45
CA LEU A 218 23.02 -5.71 -7.68
C LEU A 218 24.02 -6.59 -8.44
N ASN A 219 23.80 -6.86 -9.73
CA ASN A 219 24.61 -7.77 -10.54
C ASN A 219 24.62 -9.24 -10.02
N MET A 220 23.65 -9.63 -9.21
CA MET A 220 23.50 -10.98 -8.67
C MET A 220 22.63 -11.83 -9.60
N THR A 221 23.06 -11.94 -10.86
CA THR A 221 22.27 -12.47 -11.98
C THR A 221 21.72 -13.88 -11.72
N ASP A 222 22.52 -14.77 -11.13
CA ASP A 222 22.09 -16.15 -10.86
C ASP A 222 20.94 -16.20 -9.85
N GLN A 223 21.07 -15.46 -8.73
CA GLN A 223 20.02 -15.38 -7.71
C GLN A 223 18.76 -14.68 -8.24
N ALA A 224 18.92 -13.63 -9.06
CA ALA A 224 17.79 -12.99 -9.72
C ALA A 224 17.03 -13.97 -10.63
N ASN A 225 17.76 -14.81 -11.37
CA ASN A 225 17.19 -15.84 -12.23
C ASN A 225 16.50 -16.97 -11.45
N GLU A 226 17.02 -17.36 -10.29
CA GLU A 226 16.37 -18.32 -9.38
C GLU A 226 15.03 -17.77 -8.88
N MET A 227 15.01 -16.53 -8.39
CA MET A 227 13.77 -15.87 -7.95
C MET A 227 12.75 -15.76 -9.08
N ARG A 228 13.19 -15.41 -10.29
CA ARG A 228 12.32 -15.38 -11.48
C ARG A 228 11.75 -16.75 -11.82
N LYS A 229 12.56 -17.81 -11.82
CA LYS A 229 12.07 -19.17 -12.11
C LYS A 229 11.05 -19.62 -11.08
N ALA A 230 11.32 -19.36 -9.80
CA ALA A 230 10.40 -19.69 -8.71
C ALA A 230 9.07 -18.92 -8.85
N TYR A 231 9.12 -17.61 -9.14
CA TYR A 231 7.93 -16.82 -9.45
C TYR A 231 7.10 -17.43 -10.57
N LEU A 232 7.72 -17.76 -11.71
CA LEU A 232 6.99 -18.27 -12.88
C LEU A 232 6.39 -19.66 -12.62
N SER A 233 6.97 -20.43 -11.71
CA SER A 233 6.44 -21.72 -11.28
C SER A 233 5.24 -21.57 -10.34
N GLU A 234 5.27 -20.59 -9.43
CA GLU A 234 4.24 -20.41 -8.39
C GLU A 234 3.10 -19.47 -8.82
N PHE A 235 3.42 -18.45 -9.62
CA PHE A 235 2.53 -17.38 -10.07
C PHE A 235 2.53 -17.28 -11.61
N GLY A 236 2.21 -18.38 -12.29
CA GLY A 236 2.22 -18.48 -13.76
C GLY A 236 1.35 -17.43 -14.48
N ASP A 237 0.28 -16.96 -13.83
CA ASP A 237 -0.61 -15.87 -14.29
C ASP A 237 -0.61 -14.66 -13.34
N GLY A 238 0.47 -14.49 -12.58
CA GLY A 238 0.62 -13.42 -11.60
C GLY A 238 0.61 -12.00 -12.19
N LYS A 239 0.38 -11.02 -11.31
CA LYS A 239 0.36 -9.59 -11.60
C LYS A 239 1.62 -9.11 -12.32
N PHE A 240 2.79 -9.63 -11.95
CA PHE A 240 4.10 -9.18 -12.45
C PHE A 240 4.66 -10.07 -13.58
N ARG A 241 3.84 -10.94 -14.18
CA ARG A 241 4.30 -11.90 -15.19
C ARG A 241 5.02 -11.25 -16.35
N LYS A 242 4.61 -10.06 -16.81
CA LYS A 242 5.25 -9.39 -17.95
C LYS A 242 6.56 -8.74 -17.55
N GLU A 243 6.55 -8.07 -16.41
CA GLU A 243 7.66 -7.32 -15.83
C GLU A 243 8.81 -8.25 -15.46
N ILE A 244 8.51 -9.45 -14.95
CA ILE A 244 9.55 -10.37 -14.50
C ILE A 244 10.40 -11.00 -15.64
N TYR A 245 9.92 -10.95 -16.89
CA TYR A 245 10.74 -11.31 -18.05
C TYR A 245 11.74 -10.20 -18.44
N SER A 246 11.52 -8.97 -17.96
CA SER A 246 12.29 -7.78 -18.33
C SER A 246 12.97 -7.18 -17.10
N LEU A 247 13.74 -8.00 -16.39
CA LEU A 247 14.52 -7.55 -15.23
C LEU A 247 15.52 -6.45 -15.65
N PRO A 248 15.79 -5.46 -14.78
CA PRO A 248 16.67 -4.35 -15.10
C PRO A 248 18.12 -4.82 -15.30
N SER A 249 18.89 -4.07 -16.08
CA SER A 249 20.34 -4.26 -16.17
C SER A 249 21.02 -3.95 -14.82
N PRO A 250 22.21 -4.52 -14.56
CA PRO A 250 22.98 -4.18 -13.37
C PRO A 250 23.25 -2.68 -13.26
N GLU A 251 22.97 -2.12 -12.09
CA GLU A 251 23.22 -0.70 -11.75
C GLU A 251 24.37 -0.58 -10.75
N PHE A 252 24.51 -1.57 -9.86
CA PHE A 252 25.51 -1.62 -8.81
C PHE A 252 26.47 -2.78 -9.08
N PHE A 253 27.76 -2.45 -9.10
CA PHE A 253 28.84 -3.42 -9.17
C PHE A 253 29.52 -3.39 -7.81
N ASP A 254 29.65 -4.54 -7.15
CA ASP A 254 30.42 -4.59 -5.91
C ASP A 254 31.86 -4.17 -6.22
N GLU A 255 32.30 -3.07 -5.61
CA GLU A 255 33.72 -2.73 -5.54
C GLU A 255 34.39 -3.80 -4.67
N LYS A 256 35.24 -4.61 -5.31
CA LYS A 256 36.05 -5.64 -4.62
C LYS A 256 37.05 -5.02 -3.65
#